data_AF-A0A3B9QZ16-F1
#
_entry.id   AF-A0A3B9QZ16-F1
#
_cell.length_a   1.000
_cell.length_b   1.000
_cell.length_c   1.000
_cell.angle_alpha   90.00
_cell.angle_beta   90.00
_cell.angle_gamma   90.00
#
_symmetry.space_group_name_H-M   'P 1'
#
loop_
_entity.id
_entity.type
_entity.pdbx_description
1 polymer ?
#
loop_
_entity_poly.entity_id
_entity_poly.type
_entity_poly.pdbx_seq_one_letter_code
_entity_poly.pdbx_strand_id
1 'polypeptide(L)'
;MSNPVEEVLSTNAAFYEALATGDFGLMQKVWSNTDDVTCIHPGWGSILGRQSVMRSWETILQSPPQIACTEPRGFVSGDSAYVIAYENLG
;
A
#
# COMPACT_ATOMS: atom_id res chain seq x y z
N MET A 1 9.73 -20.10 12.15
CA MET A 1 8.68 -19.08 12.34
C MET A 1 9.21 -17.83 11.69
N SER A 2 8.46 -17.23 10.77
CA SER A 2 8.89 -16.01 10.08
C SER A 2 8.88 -14.84 11.07
N ASN A 3 9.79 -13.89 10.88
CA ASN A 3 9.87 -12.68 11.69
C ASN A 3 8.69 -11.74 11.31
N PRO A 4 7.84 -11.32 12.27
CA PRO A 4 6.68 -10.47 11.97
C PRO A 4 7.05 -9.16 11.25
N VAL A 5 8.23 -8.61 11.53
CA VAL A 5 8.72 -7.41 10.83
C VAL A 5 9.02 -7.72 9.36
N GLU A 6 9.61 -8.88 9.06
CA GLU A 6 9.88 -9.30 7.69
C GLU A 6 8.59 -9.55 6.91
N GLU A 7 7.57 -10.12 7.52
CA GLU A 7 6.25 -10.33 6.90
C GLU A 7 5.58 -9.00 6.51
N VAL A 8 5.64 -8.02 7.40
CA VAL A 8 5.12 -6.67 7.17
C VAL A 8 5.90 -5.96 6.05
N LEU A 9 7.23 -6.05 6.06
CA LEU A 9 8.07 -5.48 5.02
C LEU A 9 7.84 -6.16 3.66
N SER A 10 7.61 -7.47 3.64
CA SER A 10 7.26 -8.21 2.43
C SER A 10 5.90 -7.78 1.87
N THR A 11 4.91 -7.55 2.75
CA THR A 11 3.59 -7.04 2.33
C THR A 11 3.69 -5.62 1.76
N ASN A 12 4.50 -4.76 2.38
CA ASN A 12 4.80 -3.42 1.85
C ASN A 12 5.51 -3.49 0.49
N ALA A 13 6.47 -4.39 0.32
CA ALA A 13 7.14 -4.58 -0.97
C ALA A 13 6.14 -4.98 -2.08
N ALA A 14 5.20 -5.89 -1.78
CA ALA A 14 4.14 -6.27 -2.71
C ALA A 14 3.19 -5.10 -3.08
N PHE A 15 2.93 -4.18 -2.13
CA PHE A 15 2.17 -2.96 -2.41
C PHE A 15 2.88 -2.06 -3.44
N TYR A 16 4.18 -1.81 -3.26
CA TYR A 16 4.95 -1.00 -4.20
C TYR A 16 5.21 -1.72 -5.53
N GLU A 17 5.31 -3.05 -5.53
CA GLU A 17 5.33 -3.85 -6.76
C GLU A 17 4.02 -3.67 -7.56
N ALA A 18 2.87 -3.75 -6.90
CA ALA A 18 1.57 -3.53 -7.52
C ALA A 18 1.47 -2.12 -8.12
N LEU A 19 1.95 -1.11 -7.40
CA LEU A 19 1.99 0.27 -7.88
C LEU A 19 2.89 0.42 -9.09
N ALA A 20 4.14 -0.04 -9.00
CA ALA A 20 5.13 0.11 -10.07
C ALA A 20 4.73 -0.61 -11.38
N THR A 21 4.01 -1.73 -11.26
CA THR A 21 3.60 -2.56 -12.40
C THR A 21 2.20 -2.23 -12.93
N GLY A 22 1.42 -1.39 -12.22
CA GLY A 22 0.02 -1.16 -12.56
C GLY A 22 -0.90 -2.36 -12.26
N ASP A 23 -0.44 -3.35 -11.48
CA ASP A 23 -1.20 -4.58 -11.22
C ASP A 23 -2.32 -4.34 -10.19
N PHE A 24 -3.53 -4.08 -10.70
CA PHE A 24 -4.72 -3.91 -9.87
C PHE A 24 -5.14 -5.19 -9.13
N GLY A 25 -4.81 -6.37 -9.66
CA GLY A 25 -5.07 -7.64 -8.99
C GLY A 25 -4.19 -7.83 -7.75
N LEU A 26 -2.90 -7.49 -7.86
CA LEU A 26 -1.98 -7.49 -6.73
C LEU A 26 -2.36 -6.41 -5.72
N MET A 27 -2.72 -5.21 -6.19
CA MET A 27 -3.19 -4.13 -5.32
C MET A 27 -4.41 -4.56 -4.49
N GLN A 28 -5.40 -5.22 -5.10
CA GLN A 28 -6.56 -5.72 -4.35
C GLN A 28 -6.21 -6.75 -3.28
N LYS A 29 -5.17 -7.57 -3.51
CA LYS A 29 -4.72 -8.61 -2.57
C LYS A 29 -4.00 -8.06 -1.35
N VAL A 30 -3.25 -6.96 -1.50
CA VAL A 30 -2.53 -6.35 -0.36
C VAL A 30 -3.45 -5.57 0.57
N TRP A 31 -4.58 -5.06 0.07
CA TRP A 31 -5.58 -4.37 0.88
C TRP A 31 -6.56 -5.35 1.54
N SER A 32 -6.89 -5.14 2.83
CA SER A 32 -7.90 -5.92 3.55
C SER A 32 -9.24 -5.96 2.83
N ASN A 33 -9.90 -7.12 2.85
CA ASN A 33 -11.23 -7.32 2.27
C ASN A 33 -12.38 -6.72 3.12
N THR A 34 -12.08 -6.18 4.30
CA THR A 34 -13.03 -5.50 5.18
C THR A 34 -13.30 -4.06 4.71
N ASP A 35 -14.41 -3.47 5.16
CA ASP A 35 -14.85 -2.14 4.73
C ASP A 35 -14.26 -0.98 5.57
N ASP A 36 -13.50 -1.29 6.62
CA ASP A 36 -12.86 -0.30 7.50
C ASP A 36 -11.52 0.23 6.96
N VAL A 37 -11.16 -0.11 5.72
CA VAL A 37 -9.95 0.42 5.08
C VAL A 37 -10.09 1.88 4.68
N THR A 38 -8.99 2.62 4.79
CA THR A 38 -8.92 4.04 4.44
C THR A 38 -7.64 4.36 3.68
N CYS A 39 -7.67 5.35 2.79
CA CYS A 39 -6.50 5.78 2.02
C CYS A 39 -6.44 7.31 1.92
N ILE A 40 -5.23 7.86 1.91
CA ILE A 40 -4.96 9.27 1.65
C ILE A 40 -3.86 9.33 0.60
N HIS A 41 -4.20 9.82 -0.60
CA HIS A 41 -3.23 10.12 -1.64
C HIS A 41 -2.69 11.55 -1.50
N PRO A 42 -1.48 11.86 -1.98
CA PRO A 42 -0.95 13.22 -1.97
C PRO A 42 -1.92 14.22 -2.63
N GLY A 43 -2.32 15.24 -1.86
CA GLY A 43 -3.22 16.31 -2.31
C GLY A 43 -4.71 15.95 -2.37
N TRP A 44 -5.10 14.72 -2.02
CA TRP A 44 -6.51 14.29 -2.01
C TRP A 44 -7.11 14.37 -0.60
N GLY A 45 -8.44 14.33 -0.51
CA GLY A 45 -9.15 14.11 0.75
C GLY A 45 -9.08 12.66 1.21
N SER A 46 -9.47 12.39 2.46
CA SER A 46 -9.56 11.03 2.99
C SER A 46 -10.57 10.17 2.22
N ILE A 47 -10.17 8.96 1.84
CA ILE A 47 -11.00 7.98 1.16
C ILE A 47 -11.33 6.87 2.16
N LEU A 48 -12.62 6.55 2.28
CA LEU A 48 -13.14 5.59 3.25
C LEU A 48 -13.89 4.46 2.51
N GLY A 49 -13.77 3.23 3.02
CA GLY A 49 -14.46 2.07 2.48
C GLY A 49 -13.68 1.38 1.37
N ARG A 50 -13.76 0.05 1.31
CA ARG A 50 -12.95 -0.75 0.38
C ARG A 50 -13.22 -0.39 -1.07
N GLN A 51 -14.49 -0.23 -1.43
CA GLN A 51 -14.87 0.09 -2.80
C GLN A 51 -14.26 1.42 -3.28
N SER A 52 -14.33 2.46 -2.44
CA SER A 52 -13.80 3.78 -2.76
C SER A 52 -12.27 3.76 -2.86
N VAL A 53 -11.60 3.05 -1.94
CA VAL A 53 -10.14 2.89 -1.97
C VAL A 53 -9.70 2.13 -3.23
N MET A 54 -10.35 1.02 -3.58
CA MET A 54 -10.02 0.26 -4.79
C MET A 54 -10.23 1.09 -6.05
N ARG A 55 -11.31 1.87 -6.14
CA ARG A 55 -11.56 2.77 -7.27
C ARG A 55 -10.49 3.86 -7.41
N SER A 56 -9.98 4.36 -6.29
CA SER A 56 -8.88 5.33 -6.30
C SER A 56 -7.60 4.72 -6.87
N TRP A 57 -7.29 3.47 -6.49
CA TRP A 57 -6.15 2.75 -7.04
C TRP A 57 -6.34 2.40 -8.51
N GLU A 58 -7.52 1.93 -8.93
CA GLU A 58 -7.81 1.69 -10.35
C GLU A 58 -7.55 2.94 -11.19
N THR A 59 -7.87 4.13 -10.67
CA THR A 59 -7.59 5.41 -11.34
C THR A 59 -6.09 5.69 -11.44
N ILE A 60 -5.34 5.55 -10.34
CA ILE A 60 -3.88 5.79 -10.31
C ILE A 60 -3.14 4.80 -11.20
N LEU A 61 -3.54 3.52 -11.19
CA LEU A 61 -2.85 2.46 -11.91
C LEU A 61 -3.07 2.51 -13.43
N GLN A 62 -3.98 3.36 -13.94
CA GLN A 62 -4.07 3.66 -15.38
C GLN A 62 -2.82 4.38 -15.90
N SER A 63 -2.18 5.18 -15.05
CA SER A 63 -0.91 5.84 -15.35
C SER A 63 -0.07 5.89 -14.07
N PRO A 64 0.54 4.75 -13.69
CA PRO A 64 1.23 4.66 -12.42
C PRO A 64 2.39 5.66 -12.34
N PRO A 65 2.54 6.36 -11.20
CA PRO A 65 3.65 7.26 -11.01
C PRO A 65 4.97 6.48 -10.92
N GLN A 66 6.06 7.10 -11.36
CA GLN A 66 7.40 6.55 -11.18
C GLN A 66 7.84 6.81 -9.73
N ILE A 67 7.59 5.83 -8.86
CA ILE A 67 7.88 5.91 -7.43
C ILE A 67 8.86 4.81 -7.03
N ALA A 68 9.91 5.20 -6.31
CA ALA A 68 10.80 4.28 -5.61
C ALA A 68 10.59 4.37 -4.09
N CYS A 69 10.15 3.27 -3.47
CA CYS A 69 10.10 3.13 -2.02
C CYS A 69 11.51 2.97 -1.47
N THR A 70 11.90 3.83 -0.53
CA THR A 70 13.22 3.83 0.11
C THR A 70 13.12 3.86 1.63
N GLU A 71 14.10 3.27 2.29
CA GLU A 71 14.19 3.12 3.76
C GLU A 71 12.91 2.60 4.45
N PRO A 72 12.29 1.51 3.99
CA PRO A 72 11.12 0.97 4.69
C PRO A 72 11.52 0.46 6.08
N ARG A 73 10.79 0.90 7.10
CA ARG A 73 10.97 0.50 8.50
C ARG A 73 9.66 -0.05 9.03
N GLY A 74 9.65 -1.34 9.37
CA GLY A 74 8.50 -2.02 9.93
C GLY A 74 8.47 -1.94 11.45
N PHE A 75 7.27 -1.76 12.00
CA PHE A 75 7.00 -1.71 13.44
C PHE A 75 5.83 -2.63 13.74
N VAL A 76 5.97 -3.50 14.74
CA VAL A 76 4.94 -4.46 15.14
C VAL A 76 4.53 -4.17 16.58
N SER A 77 3.21 -4.12 16.82
CA SER A 77 2.60 -3.84 18.11
C SER A 77 1.38 -4.74 18.31
N GLY A 78 1.56 -5.81 19.08
CA GLY A 78 0.53 -6.85 19.26
C GLY A 78 0.13 -7.45 17.93
N ASP A 79 -1.15 -7.36 17.60
CA ASP A 79 -1.75 -7.92 16.38
C ASP A 79 -1.77 -6.93 15.21
N SER A 80 -1.09 -5.78 15.33
CA SER A 80 -1.04 -4.75 14.30
C SER A 80 0.38 -4.33 13.99
N ALA A 81 0.59 -3.79 12.79
CA ALA A 81 1.87 -3.30 12.35
C ALA A 81 1.72 -2.13 11.39
N TYR A 82 2.80 -1.36 11.24
CA TYR A 82 2.87 -0.29 10.25
C TYR A 82 4.28 -0.19 9.67
N VAL A 83 4.37 0.37 8.47
CA VAL A 83 5.64 0.68 7.80
C VAL A 83 5.72 2.19 7.61
N ILE A 84 6.89 2.75 7.90
CA ILE A 84 7.26 4.11 7.49
C ILE A 84 8.33 3.99 6.41
N ALA A 85 8.13 4.67 5.29
CA ALA A 85 9.06 4.70 4.16
C ALA A 85 9.04 6.07 3.48
N TYR A 86 10.02 6.32 2.62
CA TYR A 86 10.02 7.49 1.73
C TYR A 86 9.70 7.07 0.30
N GLU A 87 8.81 7.82 -0.34
CA GLU A 87 8.50 7.69 -1.76
C GLU A 87 9.30 8.75 -2.54
N ASN A 88 10.31 8.31 -3.29
CA ASN A 88 11.05 9.19 -4.19
C ASN A 88 10.38 9.21 -5.56
N LEU A 89 10.04 10.41 -6.03
CA LEU A 89 9.50 10.62 -7.37
C LEU A 89 10.65 10.65 -8.38
N GLY A 90 10.51 9.87 -9.45
CA GLY A 90 11.42 9.86 -10.60
C GLY A 90 11.23 11.03 -11.55
#